data_AF-A0A9D5NCX0-F1
#
_entry.id   AF-A0A9D5NCX0-F1
#
_cell.length_a   1.000
_cell.length_b   1.000
_cell.length_c   1.000
_cell.angle_alpha   90.00
_cell.angle_beta   90.00
_cell.angle_gamma   90.00
#
_symmetry.space_group_name_H-M   'P 1'
#
loop_
_entity.id
_entity.type
_entity.pdbx_description
1 polymer ?
#
loop_
_entity_poly.entity_id
_entity_poly.type
_entity_poly.pdbx_seq_one_letter_code
_entity_poly.pdbx_strand_id
1 'polypeptide(L)'
;MKNRQRVEFLVIATIFLYLLYAFFPFVRAFPYPIRAVIRVLPEILLFVSVILCMRVSILGHYLLYTLFAIFLALVRSIVYANGIVENVFVNIINSIMYWHCLSIGEIAIRYVSKKHTYSLFIVSLVLVVLSSFTTAVGNVLIPEATRYSANFEEVDFKYYIFNIGAYSFIYSLAFYSLLLLGAVFYMRRRNRLLRLAVLAICFVCLIASQFMTAILIFVATTIAFIIVKMKWKGRFAFIAILLLLVIFSRQIIEFAIFVSREINFGSLVERFEGVYNLLFSSDSTGDVSARIHLYMISITHFLKNPLLGLMGIVGFNRIEYIITDDLLNRDYSSVIAVGHHSDIIDLLGGNGLITLLLFLIVLVGFALTIVRKIRSKRMRATYFVIIIAFLVYGIFDHALSCLDVSFVIFAFTPLVMNKCFAYKRRKVVKKAVVKNEIQSVPYSA
;
A
#
# COMPACT_ATOMS: atom_id res chain seq x y z
N MET A 1 -32.82 -9.27 -13.34
CA MET A 1 -32.08 -9.52 -12.08
C MET A 1 -30.81 -10.38 -12.23
N LYS A 2 -30.72 -11.31 -13.19
CA LYS A 2 -29.60 -12.27 -13.31
C LYS A 2 -28.21 -11.65 -13.51
N ASN A 3 -28.05 -10.61 -14.34
CA ASN A 3 -26.71 -10.06 -14.65
C ASN A 3 -26.03 -9.37 -13.45
N ARG A 4 -26.79 -8.65 -12.62
CA ARG A 4 -26.23 -7.97 -11.44
C ARG A 4 -25.66 -8.95 -10.43
N GLN A 5 -26.35 -10.06 -10.19
CA GLN A 5 -25.89 -11.11 -9.26
C GLN A 5 -24.65 -11.82 -9.80
N ARG A 6 -24.59 -12.07 -11.12
CA ARG A 6 -23.40 -12.61 -11.80
C ARG A 6 -22.19 -11.69 -11.62
N VAL A 7 -22.34 -10.39 -11.91
CA VAL A 7 -21.27 -9.40 -11.70
C VAL A 7 -20.85 -9.35 -10.23
N GLU A 8 -21.80 -9.31 -9.29
CA GLU A 8 -21.48 -9.31 -7.86
C GLU A 8 -20.67 -10.55 -7.46
N PHE A 9 -21.06 -11.75 -7.92
CA PHE A 9 -20.34 -12.99 -7.65
C PHE A 9 -18.91 -12.96 -8.17
N LEU A 10 -18.72 -12.59 -9.44
CA LEU A 10 -17.40 -12.53 -10.06
C LEU A 10 -16.48 -11.53 -9.35
N VAL A 11 -16.99 -10.35 -9.00
CA VAL A 11 -16.21 -9.33 -8.28
C VAL A 11 -15.85 -9.78 -6.86
N ILE A 12 -16.74 -10.50 -6.17
CA ILE A 12 -16.44 -11.11 -4.87
C ILE A 12 -15.31 -12.13 -5.02
N ALA A 13 -15.38 -12.99 -6.03
CA ALA A 13 -14.33 -13.97 -6.31
C ALA A 13 -12.98 -13.30 -6.62
N THR A 14 -12.97 -12.27 -7.47
CA THR A 14 -11.77 -11.45 -7.73
C THR A 14 -11.18 -10.89 -6.44
N ILE A 15 -11.98 -10.22 -5.61
CA ILE A 15 -11.50 -9.62 -4.34
C ILE A 15 -11.01 -10.70 -3.37
N PHE A 16 -11.68 -11.85 -3.31
CA PHE A 16 -11.27 -12.95 -2.44
C PHE A 16 -9.91 -13.53 -2.84
N LEU A 17 -9.67 -13.73 -4.13
CA LEU A 17 -8.37 -14.18 -4.63
C LEU A 17 -7.27 -13.15 -4.35
N TYR A 18 -7.55 -11.86 -4.55
CA TYR A 18 -6.63 -10.79 -4.18
C TYR A 18 -6.35 -10.72 -2.67
N LEU A 19 -7.35 -10.99 -1.81
CA LEU A 19 -7.15 -11.10 -0.37
C LEU A 19 -6.22 -12.26 0.00
N LEU A 20 -6.40 -13.41 -0.63
CA LEU A 20 -5.50 -14.56 -0.46
C LEU A 20 -4.09 -14.20 -0.91
N TYR A 21 -3.94 -13.58 -2.08
CA TYR A 21 -2.63 -13.20 -2.60
C TYR A 21 -1.90 -12.15 -1.74
N ALA A 22 -2.63 -11.16 -1.20
CA ALA A 22 -2.07 -10.07 -0.41
C ALA A 22 -1.80 -10.45 1.06
N PHE A 23 -2.67 -11.27 1.66
CA PHE A 23 -2.64 -11.54 3.11
C PHE A 23 -2.43 -13.00 3.48
N PHE A 24 -2.24 -13.92 2.52
CA PHE A 24 -1.88 -15.30 2.79
C PHE A 24 -0.60 -15.69 2.04
N PRO A 25 0.59 -15.32 2.57
CA PRO A 25 1.88 -15.59 1.95
C PRO A 25 2.07 -17.02 1.46
N PHE A 26 1.45 -18.01 2.11
CA PHE A 26 1.44 -19.41 1.66
C PHE A 26 0.99 -19.62 0.21
N VAL A 27 0.12 -18.76 -0.33
CA VAL A 27 -0.29 -18.80 -1.75
C VAL A 27 0.91 -18.62 -2.70
N ARG A 28 1.96 -17.95 -2.25
CA ARG A 28 3.21 -17.76 -3.01
C ARG A 28 4.17 -18.92 -2.86
N ALA A 29 3.88 -19.88 -1.99
CA ALA A 29 4.64 -21.13 -1.88
C ALA A 29 4.27 -22.14 -2.98
N PHE A 30 3.22 -21.91 -3.79
CA PHE A 30 2.92 -22.87 -4.86
C PHE A 30 3.99 -22.85 -5.97
N PRO A 31 4.17 -23.95 -6.73
CA PRO A 31 4.99 -23.96 -7.94
C PRO A 31 4.58 -22.86 -8.93
N TYR A 32 5.53 -22.40 -9.74
CA TYR A 32 5.33 -21.29 -10.68
C TYR A 32 4.06 -21.40 -11.56
N PRO A 33 3.72 -22.56 -12.17
CA PRO A 33 2.51 -22.66 -12.98
C PRO A 33 1.22 -22.39 -12.20
N ILE A 34 1.14 -22.91 -10.97
CA ILE A 34 -0.01 -22.71 -10.09
C ILE A 34 -0.08 -21.24 -9.64
N ARG A 35 1.06 -20.63 -9.29
CA ARG A 35 1.10 -19.19 -8.96
C ARG A 35 0.68 -18.31 -10.13
N ALA A 36 1.10 -18.64 -11.35
CA ALA A 36 0.70 -17.91 -12.54
C ALA A 36 -0.81 -17.99 -12.75
N VAL A 37 -1.42 -19.18 -12.61
CA VAL A 37 -2.89 -19.33 -12.67
C VAL A 37 -3.59 -18.51 -11.59
N ILE A 38 -3.09 -18.54 -10.35
CA ILE A 38 -3.66 -17.76 -9.24
C ILE A 38 -3.53 -16.25 -9.48
N ARG A 39 -2.46 -15.78 -10.12
CA ARG A 39 -2.27 -14.37 -10.49
C ARG A 39 -3.19 -13.94 -11.65
N VAL A 40 -3.37 -14.78 -12.67
CA VAL A 40 -4.13 -14.44 -13.89
C VAL A 40 -5.64 -14.60 -13.69
N LEU A 41 -6.09 -15.55 -12.87
CA LEU A 41 -7.51 -15.82 -12.66
C LEU A 41 -8.32 -14.59 -12.18
N PRO A 42 -7.85 -13.78 -11.21
CA PRO A 42 -8.52 -12.54 -10.82
C PRO A 42 -8.74 -11.57 -11.99
N GLU A 43 -7.79 -11.49 -12.92
CA GLU A 43 -7.85 -10.62 -14.10
C GLU A 43 -8.89 -11.10 -15.11
N ILE A 44 -8.96 -12.41 -15.35
CA ILE A 44 -10.00 -13.01 -16.19
C ILE A 44 -11.38 -12.73 -15.59
N LEU A 45 -11.55 -12.95 -14.28
CA LEU A 45 -12.81 -12.70 -13.59
C LEU A 45 -13.20 -11.21 -13.61
N LEU A 46 -12.21 -10.31 -13.49
CA LEU A 46 -12.41 -8.88 -13.59
C LEU A 46 -12.86 -8.48 -15.00
N PHE A 47 -12.17 -8.98 -16.03
CA PHE A 47 -12.51 -8.72 -17.42
C PHE A 47 -13.94 -9.15 -17.77
N VAL A 48 -14.31 -10.38 -17.38
CA VAL A 48 -15.70 -10.88 -17.55
C VAL A 48 -16.68 -10.01 -16.77
N SER A 49 -16.34 -9.58 -15.56
CA SER A 49 -17.17 -8.65 -14.78
C SER A 49 -17.39 -7.32 -15.49
N VAL A 50 -16.35 -6.75 -16.11
CA VAL A 50 -16.42 -5.50 -16.87
C VAL A 50 -17.33 -5.64 -18.08
N ILE A 51 -17.18 -6.72 -18.86
CA ILE A 51 -18.05 -7.00 -20.02
C ILE A 51 -19.51 -7.11 -19.56
N LEU A 52 -19.78 -7.91 -18.53
CA LEU A 52 -21.14 -8.14 -18.02
C LEU A 52 -21.77 -6.88 -17.39
N CYS A 53 -20.97 -5.90 -16.97
CA CYS A 53 -21.50 -4.62 -16.51
C CYS A 53 -22.20 -3.83 -17.62
N MET A 54 -21.83 -4.04 -18.90
CA MET A 54 -22.40 -3.38 -20.10
C MET A 54 -22.42 -1.84 -19.97
N ARG A 55 -21.39 -1.26 -19.35
CA ARG A 55 -21.27 0.19 -19.15
C ARG A 55 -20.01 0.73 -19.80
N VAL A 56 -20.22 1.60 -20.80
CA VAL A 56 -19.15 2.25 -21.56
C VAL A 56 -18.13 2.94 -20.66
N SER A 57 -18.56 3.61 -19.58
CA SER A 57 -17.64 4.28 -18.66
C SER A 57 -16.73 3.34 -17.87
N ILE A 58 -17.23 2.16 -17.46
CA ILE A 58 -16.43 1.17 -16.73
C ILE A 58 -15.43 0.51 -17.69
N LEU A 59 -15.88 0.18 -18.90
CA LEU A 59 -15.02 -0.38 -19.94
C LEU A 59 -13.92 0.63 -20.34
N GLY A 60 -14.27 1.91 -20.51
CA GLY A 60 -13.32 2.97 -20.83
C GLY A 60 -12.24 3.14 -19.76
N HIS A 61 -12.61 3.15 -18.47
CA HIS A 61 -11.62 3.18 -17.38
C HIS A 61 -10.74 1.92 -17.35
N TYR A 62 -11.33 0.74 -17.54
CA TYR A 62 -10.58 -0.52 -17.60
C TYR A 62 -9.52 -0.48 -18.72
N LEU A 63 -9.92 -0.13 -19.95
CA LEU A 63 -9.02 -0.01 -21.08
C LEU A 63 -7.94 1.06 -20.86
N LEU A 64 -8.31 2.23 -20.31
CA LEU A 64 -7.35 3.28 -19.96
C LEU A 64 -6.29 2.74 -19.00
N TYR A 65 -6.68 2.01 -17.96
CA TYR A 65 -5.74 1.44 -16.99
C TYR A 65 -4.89 0.33 -17.59
N THR A 66 -5.44 -0.52 -18.48
CA THR A 66 -4.66 -1.52 -19.21
C THR A 66 -3.60 -0.86 -20.08
N LEU A 67 -3.99 0.12 -20.90
CA LEU A 67 -3.06 0.85 -21.78
C LEU A 67 -2.00 1.60 -20.99
N PHE A 68 -2.40 2.24 -19.88
CA PHE A 68 -1.46 2.94 -19.01
C PHE A 68 -0.49 1.99 -18.31
N ALA A 69 -0.95 0.82 -17.89
CA ALA A 69 -0.11 -0.21 -17.31
C ALA A 69 0.92 -0.75 -18.31
N ILE A 70 0.50 -1.01 -19.56
CA ILE A 70 1.40 -1.43 -20.64
C ILE A 70 2.43 -0.33 -20.91
N PHE A 71 1.98 0.93 -21.07
CA PHE A 71 2.87 2.07 -21.25
C PHE A 71 3.92 2.15 -20.14
N LEU A 72 3.51 2.13 -18.87
CA LEU A 72 4.44 2.17 -17.75
C LEU A 72 5.38 0.97 -17.71
N ALA A 73 4.89 -0.23 -18.00
CA ALA A 73 5.73 -1.42 -18.02
C ALA A 73 6.79 -1.38 -19.14
N LEU A 74 6.43 -0.87 -20.33
CA LEU A 74 7.37 -0.66 -21.43
C LEU A 74 8.41 0.40 -21.08
N VAL A 75 7.96 1.53 -20.55
CA VAL A 75 8.84 2.62 -20.08
C VAL A 75 9.80 2.12 -19.01
N ARG A 76 9.29 1.39 -18.01
CA ARG A 76 10.11 0.73 -16.99
C ARG A 76 11.10 -0.24 -17.61
N SER A 77 10.66 -1.06 -18.57
CA SER A 77 11.57 -2.00 -19.23
C SER A 77 12.69 -1.29 -19.97
N ILE A 78 12.46 -0.13 -20.58
CA ILE A 78 13.52 0.66 -21.23
C ILE A 78 14.51 1.21 -20.20
N VAL A 79 14.03 1.74 -19.07
CA VAL A 79 14.88 2.37 -18.05
C VAL A 79 15.59 1.36 -17.15
N TYR A 80 15.00 0.19 -16.93
CA TYR A 80 15.46 -0.81 -15.97
C TYR A 80 16.03 -2.07 -16.63
N ALA A 81 16.06 -2.17 -17.96
CA ALA A 81 16.59 -3.34 -18.64
C ALA A 81 18.11 -3.43 -18.49
N ASN A 82 18.55 -4.29 -17.57
CA ASN A 82 19.82 -5.02 -17.65
C ASN A 82 19.82 -6.07 -18.80
N GLY A 83 19.18 -5.79 -19.94
CA GLY A 83 19.28 -6.64 -21.14
C GLY A 83 18.48 -7.96 -21.18
N ILE A 84 17.56 -8.26 -20.26
CA ILE A 84 16.80 -9.54 -20.28
C ILE A 84 15.33 -9.31 -20.64
N VAL A 85 14.96 -9.71 -21.87
CA VAL A 85 13.60 -9.63 -22.44
C VAL A 85 12.56 -10.40 -21.60
N GLU A 86 12.96 -11.47 -20.89
CA GLU A 86 12.06 -12.27 -20.04
C GLU A 86 11.37 -11.44 -18.93
N ASN A 87 11.97 -10.33 -18.48
CA ASN A 87 11.40 -9.50 -17.43
C ASN A 87 10.27 -8.57 -17.91
N VAL A 88 10.17 -8.29 -19.21
CA VAL A 88 9.19 -7.32 -19.75
C VAL A 88 7.77 -7.82 -19.57
N PHE A 89 7.51 -9.09 -19.88
CA PHE A 89 6.17 -9.68 -19.79
C PHE A 89 5.67 -9.74 -18.34
N VAL A 90 6.54 -10.15 -17.41
CA VAL A 90 6.23 -10.16 -15.97
C VAL A 90 5.93 -8.75 -15.46
N ASN A 91 6.71 -7.75 -15.88
CA ASN A 91 6.48 -6.35 -15.56
C ASN A 91 5.15 -5.82 -16.09
N ILE A 92 4.77 -6.21 -17.32
CA ILE A 92 3.46 -5.87 -17.91
C ILE A 92 2.34 -6.47 -17.05
N ILE A 93 2.39 -7.77 -16.75
CA ILE A 93 1.35 -8.43 -15.93
C ILE A 93 1.23 -7.76 -14.57
N ASN A 94 2.34 -7.58 -13.85
CA ASN A 94 2.33 -6.96 -12.52
C ASN A 94 1.78 -5.53 -12.57
N SER A 95 2.14 -4.76 -13.60
CA SER A 95 1.61 -3.40 -13.79
C SER A 95 0.11 -3.42 -14.09
N ILE A 96 -0.36 -4.33 -14.94
CA ILE A 96 -1.80 -4.48 -15.25
C ILE A 96 -2.57 -4.77 -13.97
N MET A 97 -2.14 -5.79 -13.21
CA MET A 97 -2.77 -6.16 -11.94
C MET A 97 -2.80 -4.99 -10.95
N TYR A 98 -1.68 -4.25 -10.85
CA TYR A 98 -1.57 -3.07 -10.00
C TYR A 98 -2.62 -2.01 -10.37
N TRP A 99 -2.73 -1.64 -11.65
CA TRP A 99 -3.64 -0.59 -12.09
C TRP A 99 -5.11 -1.06 -12.14
N HIS A 100 -5.35 -2.35 -12.35
CA HIS A 100 -6.69 -2.93 -12.33
C HIS A 100 -7.33 -2.96 -10.93
N CYS A 101 -6.54 -2.82 -9.86
CA CYS A 101 -7.06 -2.56 -8.51
C CYS A 101 -7.99 -1.33 -8.47
N LEU A 102 -7.74 -0.33 -9.33
CA LEU A 102 -8.62 0.83 -9.49
C LEU A 102 -10.00 0.41 -10.03
N SER A 103 -10.03 -0.36 -11.13
CA SER A 103 -11.26 -0.91 -11.72
C SER A 103 -12.03 -1.76 -10.71
N ILE A 104 -11.34 -2.63 -9.97
CA ILE A 104 -11.94 -3.47 -8.93
C ILE A 104 -12.64 -2.58 -7.89
N GLY A 105 -11.98 -1.54 -7.37
CA GLY A 105 -12.57 -0.62 -6.41
C GLY A 105 -13.84 0.09 -6.91
N GLU A 106 -13.82 0.56 -8.15
CA GLU A 106 -14.99 1.19 -8.78
C GLU A 106 -16.18 0.21 -8.88
N ILE A 107 -15.95 -0.99 -9.41
CA ILE A 107 -17.00 -1.99 -9.64
C ILE A 107 -17.51 -2.50 -8.29
N ALA A 108 -16.61 -2.81 -7.36
CA ALA A 108 -16.96 -3.36 -6.05
C ALA A 108 -17.87 -2.43 -5.25
N ILE A 109 -17.56 -1.13 -5.22
CA ILE A 109 -18.41 -0.13 -4.54
C ILE A 109 -19.84 -0.13 -5.10
N ARG A 110 -20.01 -0.35 -6.39
CA ARG A 110 -21.33 -0.33 -7.05
C ARG A 110 -22.09 -1.64 -6.84
N TYR A 111 -21.46 -2.77 -7.13
CA TYR A 111 -22.15 -4.04 -7.29
C TYR A 111 -22.15 -4.91 -6.03
N VAL A 112 -21.07 -4.89 -5.22
CA VAL A 112 -20.97 -5.76 -4.04
C VAL A 112 -21.95 -5.30 -2.96
N SER A 113 -22.79 -6.22 -2.51
CA SER A 113 -23.73 -5.98 -1.43
C SER A 113 -23.01 -5.87 -0.10
N LYS A 114 -23.66 -5.18 0.84
CA LYS A 114 -23.09 -4.95 2.15
C LYS A 114 -22.81 -6.24 2.94
N LYS A 115 -23.66 -7.27 2.79
CA LYS A 115 -23.49 -8.56 3.47
C LYS A 115 -22.16 -9.17 3.05
N HIS A 116 -21.92 -9.27 1.74
CA HIS A 116 -20.67 -9.82 1.20
C HIS A 116 -19.46 -8.94 1.53
N THR A 117 -19.59 -7.61 1.52
CA THR A 117 -18.49 -6.74 1.99
C THR A 117 -18.10 -7.01 3.44
N TYR A 118 -19.08 -7.25 4.32
CA TYR A 118 -18.79 -7.59 5.70
C TYR A 118 -18.11 -8.97 5.80
N SER A 119 -18.58 -9.97 5.04
CA SER A 119 -17.92 -11.28 4.98
C SER A 119 -16.48 -11.18 4.51
N LEU A 120 -16.20 -10.43 3.42
CA LEU A 120 -14.85 -10.19 2.93
C LEU A 120 -13.98 -9.48 3.97
N PHE A 121 -14.54 -8.54 4.74
CA PHE A 121 -13.83 -7.89 5.85
C PHE A 121 -13.52 -8.84 7.01
N ILE A 122 -14.38 -9.81 7.31
CA ILE A 122 -14.08 -10.82 8.32
C ILE A 122 -13.01 -11.79 7.82
N VAL A 123 -13.10 -12.24 6.56
CA VAL A 123 -12.06 -13.07 5.93
C VAL A 123 -10.72 -12.36 5.97
N SER A 124 -10.65 -11.08 5.58
CA SER A 124 -9.40 -10.31 5.61
C SER A 124 -8.83 -10.19 7.03
N LEU A 125 -9.66 -10.03 8.06
CA LEU A 125 -9.21 -10.03 9.45
C LEU A 125 -8.58 -11.37 9.86
N VAL A 126 -9.19 -12.49 9.48
CA VAL A 126 -8.65 -13.82 9.79
C VAL A 126 -7.30 -14.03 9.11
N LEU A 127 -7.20 -13.71 7.81
CA LEU A 127 -5.95 -13.82 7.06
C LEU A 127 -4.85 -12.93 7.65
N VAL A 128 -5.18 -11.67 7.97
CA VAL A 128 -4.22 -10.73 8.56
C VAL A 128 -3.74 -11.21 9.93
N VAL A 129 -4.63 -11.70 10.80
CA VAL A 129 -4.23 -12.22 12.11
C VAL A 129 -3.32 -13.43 11.96
N LEU A 130 -3.71 -14.40 11.14
CA LEU A 130 -2.94 -15.62 10.91
C LEU A 130 -1.55 -15.26 10.39
N SER A 131 -1.47 -14.48 9.32
CA SER A 131 -0.21 -14.14 8.67
C SER A 131 0.66 -13.19 9.48
N SER A 132 0.07 -12.25 10.23
CA SER A 132 0.86 -11.38 11.13
C SER A 132 1.46 -12.20 12.27
N PHE A 133 0.71 -13.17 12.81
CA PHE A 133 1.21 -14.05 13.86
C PHE A 133 2.33 -14.96 13.35
N THR A 134 2.12 -15.67 12.23
CA THR A 134 3.14 -16.56 11.65
C THR A 134 4.39 -15.78 11.21
N THR A 135 4.23 -14.56 10.69
CA THR A 135 5.35 -13.69 10.32
C THR A 135 6.11 -13.18 11.54
N ALA A 136 5.43 -12.77 12.61
CA ALA A 136 6.09 -12.32 13.83
C ALA A 136 6.88 -13.46 14.49
N VAL A 137 6.26 -14.64 14.67
CA VAL A 137 6.93 -15.82 15.21
C VAL A 137 8.06 -16.28 14.29
N GLY A 138 7.83 -16.26 12.97
CA GLY A 138 8.83 -16.61 11.97
C GLY A 138 10.09 -15.74 12.03
N ASN A 139 9.94 -14.43 12.21
CA ASN A 139 11.09 -13.52 12.36
C ASN A 139 11.80 -13.66 13.72
N VAL A 140 11.14 -14.18 14.75
CA VAL A 140 11.79 -14.53 16.02
C VAL A 140 12.63 -15.80 15.87
N LEU A 141 12.11 -16.81 15.16
CA LEU A 141 12.81 -18.08 14.95
C LEU A 141 13.91 -17.99 13.89
N ILE A 142 13.67 -17.20 12.84
CA ILE A 142 14.57 -16.97 11.73
C ILE A 142 14.71 -15.45 11.57
N PRO A 143 15.67 -14.84 12.28
CA PRO A 143 15.93 -13.42 12.16
C PRO A 143 16.05 -13.00 10.70
N GLU A 144 15.45 -11.87 10.36
CA GLU A 144 15.46 -11.28 9.01
C GLU A 144 14.77 -12.08 7.89
N ALA A 145 14.03 -13.16 8.19
CA ALA A 145 13.33 -13.96 7.17
C ALA A 145 12.50 -13.11 6.20
N THR A 146 11.72 -12.15 6.71
CA THR A 146 10.93 -11.24 5.86
C THR A 146 11.82 -10.35 4.97
N ARG A 147 13.03 -9.99 5.41
CA ARG A 147 13.99 -9.16 4.64
C ARG A 147 14.70 -9.99 3.58
N TYR A 148 15.10 -11.22 3.90
CA TYR A 148 15.67 -12.14 2.91
C TYR A 148 14.66 -12.47 1.80
N SER A 149 13.38 -12.61 2.16
CA SER A 149 12.27 -12.77 1.21
C SER A 149 12.02 -11.54 0.31
N ALA A 150 12.75 -10.43 0.52
CA ALA A 150 12.66 -9.25 -0.31
C ALA A 150 13.79 -9.16 -1.35
N ASN A 151 14.88 -9.91 -1.16
CA ASN A 151 16.12 -9.73 -1.91
C ASN A 151 16.45 -10.88 -2.88
N PHE A 152 15.83 -12.07 -2.74
CA PHE A 152 16.20 -13.25 -3.56
C PHE A 152 15.00 -14.12 -3.94
N GLU A 153 14.72 -14.24 -5.25
CA GLU A 153 13.58 -15.04 -5.78
C GLU A 153 13.67 -16.55 -5.47
N GLU A 154 14.88 -17.10 -5.29
CA GLU A 154 15.07 -18.53 -4.96
C GLU A 154 14.89 -18.85 -3.46
N VAL A 155 15.14 -17.86 -2.59
CA VAL A 155 15.03 -18.01 -1.12
C VAL A 155 13.57 -17.89 -0.65
N ASP A 156 12.73 -17.26 -1.48
CA ASP A 156 11.30 -16.98 -1.25
C ASP A 156 10.45 -18.22 -0.93
N PHE A 157 10.70 -19.35 -1.59
CA PHE A 157 9.87 -20.55 -1.42
C PHE A 157 9.90 -21.10 0.02
N LYS A 158 11.09 -21.10 0.65
CA LYS A 158 11.30 -21.67 1.98
C LYS A 158 10.47 -20.95 3.03
N TYR A 159 10.37 -19.62 2.95
CA TYR A 159 9.67 -18.81 3.96
C TYR A 159 8.15 -18.77 3.73
N TYR A 160 7.69 -18.79 2.48
CA TYR A 160 6.26 -18.81 2.18
C TYR A 160 5.56 -20.08 2.67
N ILE A 161 6.24 -21.24 2.71
CA ILE A 161 5.68 -22.48 3.29
C ILE A 161 5.29 -22.28 4.76
N PHE A 162 6.04 -21.48 5.51
CA PHE A 162 5.73 -21.15 6.90
C PHE A 162 4.76 -19.96 7.04
N ASN A 163 4.19 -19.51 5.92
CA ASN A 163 3.32 -18.33 5.85
C ASN A 163 3.99 -17.08 6.44
N ILE A 164 5.32 -16.95 6.25
CA ILE A 164 6.05 -15.73 6.59
C ILE A 164 5.84 -14.74 5.46
N GLY A 165 5.31 -13.58 5.78
CA GLY A 165 5.12 -12.50 4.81
C GLY A 165 6.44 -11.91 4.36
N ALA A 166 6.49 -11.50 3.10
CA ALA A 166 7.57 -10.72 2.49
C ALA A 166 7.28 -9.20 2.60
N TYR A 167 8.18 -8.38 2.04
CA TYR A 167 8.06 -6.91 1.96
C TYR A 167 6.63 -6.44 1.64
N SER A 168 6.02 -6.97 0.58
CA SER A 168 4.71 -6.51 0.10
C SER A 168 3.56 -6.72 1.11
N PHE A 169 3.63 -7.80 1.90
CA PHE A 169 2.70 -8.07 2.99
C PHE A 169 2.86 -7.03 4.11
N ILE A 170 4.08 -6.69 4.50
CA ILE A 170 4.36 -5.73 5.58
C ILE A 170 3.84 -4.33 5.22
N TYR A 171 4.06 -3.86 4.00
CA TYR A 171 3.55 -2.55 3.59
C TYR A 171 2.04 -2.54 3.40
N SER A 172 1.46 -3.60 2.83
CA SER A 172 0.00 -3.71 2.75
C SER A 172 -0.64 -3.76 4.14
N LEU A 173 0.01 -4.38 5.13
CA LEU A 173 -0.39 -4.39 6.54
C LEU A 173 -0.36 -2.99 7.15
N ALA A 174 0.67 -2.19 6.87
CA ALA A 174 0.76 -0.80 7.32
C ALA A 174 -0.43 0.04 6.83
N PHE A 175 -0.82 -0.07 5.55
CA PHE A 175 -2.01 0.62 5.03
C PHE A 175 -3.33 -0.01 5.51
N TYR A 176 -3.39 -1.33 5.66
CA TYR A 176 -4.57 -2.03 6.18
C TYR A 176 -4.88 -1.64 7.63
N SER A 177 -3.85 -1.34 8.43
CA SER A 177 -4.01 -0.86 9.80
C SER A 177 -4.88 0.42 9.88
N LEU A 178 -4.85 1.27 8.85
CA LEU A 178 -5.69 2.48 8.79
C LEU A 178 -7.16 2.15 8.58
N LEU A 179 -7.43 1.12 7.78
CA LEU A 179 -8.77 0.58 7.66
C LEU A 179 -9.24 0.02 9.01
N LEU A 180 -8.37 -0.68 9.75
CA LEU A 180 -8.67 -1.19 11.09
C LEU A 180 -8.94 -0.09 12.11
N LEU A 181 -8.14 0.97 12.13
CA LEU A 181 -8.39 2.17 12.94
C LEU A 181 -9.77 2.75 12.62
N GLY A 182 -10.07 2.92 11.33
CA GLY A 182 -11.43 3.26 10.89
C GLY A 182 -12.49 2.32 11.48
N ALA A 183 -12.29 1.01 11.40
CA ALA A 183 -13.22 0.03 11.93
C ALA A 183 -13.40 0.13 13.45
N VAL A 184 -12.33 0.35 14.22
CA VAL A 184 -12.36 0.59 15.68
C VAL A 184 -13.32 1.73 16.03
N PHE A 185 -13.21 2.86 15.34
CA PHE A 185 -13.98 4.06 15.67
C PHE A 185 -15.38 4.12 15.04
N TYR A 186 -15.58 3.54 13.85
CA TYR A 186 -16.81 3.68 13.09
C TYR A 186 -17.78 2.49 13.19
N MET A 187 -17.30 1.28 13.51
CA MET A 187 -18.17 0.10 13.66
C MET A 187 -18.78 -0.02 15.08
N ARG A 188 -19.62 -1.04 15.29
CA ARG A 188 -20.29 -1.28 16.60
C ARG A 188 -19.25 -1.52 17.71
N ARG A 189 -19.54 -0.99 18.91
CA ARG A 189 -18.65 -1.08 20.09
C ARG A 189 -18.40 -2.52 20.56
N ARG A 190 -19.35 -3.46 20.38
CA ARG A 190 -19.25 -4.85 20.85
C ARG A 190 -17.94 -5.55 20.48
N ASN A 191 -17.42 -5.30 19.27
CA ASN A 191 -16.20 -5.95 18.79
C ASN A 191 -15.00 -4.97 18.76
N ARG A 192 -15.02 -3.90 19.57
CA ARG A 192 -13.95 -2.90 19.58
C ARG A 192 -12.65 -3.49 20.13
N LEU A 193 -12.73 -4.27 21.20
CA LEU A 193 -11.57 -4.92 21.81
C LEU A 193 -10.89 -5.87 20.83
N LEU A 194 -11.66 -6.72 20.14
CA LEU A 194 -11.13 -7.59 19.08
C LEU A 194 -10.37 -6.80 18.02
N ARG A 195 -10.93 -5.69 17.50
CA ARG A 195 -10.25 -4.88 16.48
C ARG A 195 -8.99 -4.18 17.00
N LEU A 196 -8.96 -3.79 18.28
CA LEU A 196 -7.76 -3.25 18.93
C LEU A 196 -6.70 -4.35 19.10
N ALA A 197 -7.10 -5.56 19.48
CA ALA A 197 -6.20 -6.71 19.57
C ALA A 197 -5.59 -7.05 18.19
N VAL A 198 -6.39 -7.07 17.12
CA VAL A 198 -5.88 -7.25 15.75
C VAL A 198 -4.89 -6.13 15.39
N LEU A 199 -5.21 -4.87 15.70
CA LEU A 199 -4.30 -3.75 15.44
C LEU A 199 -2.97 -3.89 16.21
N ALA A 200 -3.01 -4.35 17.46
CA ALA A 200 -1.82 -4.62 18.26
C ALA A 200 -0.98 -5.75 17.66
N ILE A 201 -1.61 -6.84 17.19
CA ILE A 201 -0.93 -7.93 16.48
C ILE A 201 -0.27 -7.42 15.19
N CYS A 202 -0.97 -6.59 14.41
CA CYS A 202 -0.38 -5.94 13.22
C CYS A 202 0.86 -5.15 13.61
N PHE A 203 0.78 -4.34 14.67
CA PHE A 203 1.90 -3.50 15.12
C PHE A 203 3.09 -4.35 15.59
N VAL A 204 2.86 -5.39 16.39
CA VAL A 204 3.91 -6.33 16.81
C VAL A 204 4.58 -6.98 15.59
N CYS A 205 3.81 -7.38 14.58
CA CYS A 205 4.37 -7.91 13.34
C CYS A 205 5.24 -6.87 12.61
N LEU A 206 4.82 -5.60 12.53
CA LEU A 206 5.64 -4.55 11.90
C LEU A 206 6.98 -4.36 12.63
N ILE A 207 6.97 -4.38 13.98
CA ILE A 207 8.20 -4.31 14.79
C ILE A 207 9.07 -5.54 14.54
N ALA A 208 8.50 -6.74 14.62
CA ALA A 208 9.23 -8.00 14.44
C ALA A 208 9.86 -8.14 13.05
N SER A 209 9.24 -7.57 12.01
CA SER A 209 9.76 -7.61 10.64
C SER A 209 10.84 -6.56 10.35
N GLN A 210 11.12 -5.63 11.28
CA GLN A 210 12.21 -4.64 11.18
C GLN A 210 12.14 -3.69 9.95
N PHE A 211 10.96 -3.47 9.37
CA PHE A 211 10.76 -2.47 8.31
C PHE A 211 10.43 -1.10 8.90
N MET A 212 11.47 -0.31 9.18
CA MET A 212 11.33 1.01 9.79
C MET A 212 10.36 1.92 9.01
N THR A 213 10.40 1.90 7.68
CA THR A 213 9.48 2.72 6.87
C THR A 213 8.02 2.32 7.08
N ALA A 214 7.71 1.02 7.18
CA ALA A 214 6.35 0.55 7.46
C ALA A 214 5.85 0.98 8.86
N ILE A 215 6.74 0.95 9.86
CA ILE A 215 6.44 1.42 11.23
C ILE A 215 6.16 2.92 11.20
N LEU A 216 7.00 3.71 10.52
CA LEU A 216 6.81 5.16 10.40
C LEU A 216 5.49 5.50 9.70
N ILE A 217 5.12 4.79 8.63
CA ILE A 217 3.81 4.95 7.99
C ILE A 217 2.71 4.66 9.00
N PHE A 218 2.76 3.52 9.69
CA PHE A 218 1.73 3.15 10.67
C PHE A 218 1.56 4.25 11.72
N VAL A 219 2.66 4.76 12.29
CA VAL A 219 2.64 5.82 13.31
C VAL A 219 2.12 7.13 12.72
N ALA A 220 2.71 7.62 11.63
CA ALA A 220 2.34 8.89 11.00
C ALA A 220 0.86 8.91 10.58
N THR A 221 0.38 7.80 10.03
CA THR A 221 -1.00 7.69 9.57
C THR A 221 -1.99 7.49 10.72
N THR A 222 -1.60 6.81 11.80
CA THR A 222 -2.37 6.77 13.05
C THR A 222 -2.52 8.17 13.64
N ILE A 223 -1.42 8.93 13.68
CA ILE A 223 -1.42 10.33 14.12
C ILE A 223 -2.35 11.18 13.24
N ALA A 224 -2.18 11.12 11.92
CA ALA A 224 -3.02 11.86 10.98
C ALA A 224 -4.51 11.50 11.15
N PHE A 225 -4.83 10.22 11.34
CA PHE A 225 -6.18 9.77 11.63
C PHE A 225 -6.75 10.38 12.92
N ILE A 226 -5.96 10.41 14.00
CA ILE A 226 -6.33 11.04 15.27
C ILE A 226 -6.59 12.54 15.07
N ILE A 227 -5.68 13.27 14.41
CA ILE A 227 -5.82 14.70 14.13
C ILE A 227 -7.13 15.01 13.38
N VAL A 228 -7.45 14.23 12.33
CA VAL A 228 -8.69 14.41 11.55
C VAL A 228 -9.94 14.25 12.42
N LYS A 229 -9.87 13.45 13.48
CA LYS A 229 -10.96 13.23 14.43
C LYS A 229 -11.07 14.29 15.52
N MET A 230 -9.97 14.95 15.87
CA MET A 230 -9.94 15.93 16.94
C MET A 230 -10.71 17.21 16.56
N LYS A 231 -11.33 17.83 17.57
CA LYS A 231 -11.84 19.21 17.48
C LYS A 231 -10.67 20.18 17.35
N TRP A 232 -10.91 21.40 16.86
CA TRP A 232 -9.87 22.40 16.60
C TRP A 232 -8.94 22.64 17.81
N LYS A 233 -9.49 22.84 19.03
CA LYS A 233 -8.69 22.99 20.26
C LYS A 233 -7.78 21.78 20.54
N GLY A 234 -8.30 20.58 20.33
CA GLY A 234 -7.55 19.34 20.48
C GLY A 234 -6.42 19.20 19.46
N ARG A 235 -6.60 19.73 18.24
CA ARG A 235 -5.53 19.75 17.22
C ARG A 235 -4.37 20.65 17.65
N PHE A 236 -4.66 21.84 18.17
CA PHE A 236 -3.60 22.73 18.69
C PHE A 236 -2.86 22.10 19.87
N ALA A 237 -3.58 21.51 20.83
CA ALA A 237 -2.95 20.78 21.94
C ALA A 237 -2.07 19.62 21.43
N PHE A 238 -2.54 18.87 20.43
CA PHE A 238 -1.78 17.78 19.84
C PHE A 238 -0.53 18.26 19.08
N ILE A 239 -0.64 19.36 18.33
CA ILE A 239 0.52 20.00 17.67
C ILE A 239 1.52 20.47 18.72
N ALA A 240 1.07 21.05 19.83
CA ALA A 240 1.95 21.42 20.93
C ALA A 240 2.68 20.21 21.53
N ILE A 241 1.99 19.06 21.70
CA ILE A 241 2.62 17.81 22.14
C ILE A 241 3.65 17.34 21.12
N LEU A 242 3.34 17.34 19.82
CA LEU A 242 4.32 16.97 18.78
C LEU A 242 5.55 17.89 18.80
N LEU A 243 5.35 19.20 18.97
CA LEU A 243 6.46 20.15 19.10
C LEU A 243 7.30 19.88 20.34
N LEU A 244 6.68 19.54 21.48
CA LEU A 244 7.40 19.11 22.67
C LEU A 244 8.20 17.83 22.41
N LEU A 245 7.63 16.83 21.72
CA LEU A 245 8.36 15.61 21.35
C LEU A 245 9.56 15.90 20.43
N VAL A 246 9.46 16.89 19.54
CA VAL A 246 10.59 17.34 18.72
C VAL A 246 11.67 18.01 19.58
N ILE A 247 11.28 18.88 20.52
CA ILE A 247 12.21 19.55 21.45
C ILE A 247 12.96 18.52 22.31
N PHE A 248 12.26 17.49 22.80
CA PHE A 248 12.83 16.42 23.62
C PHE A 248 13.27 15.18 22.82
N SER A 249 13.41 15.30 21.50
CA SER A 249 13.65 14.14 20.62
C SER A 249 14.92 13.39 20.98
N ARG A 250 15.99 14.10 21.37
CA ARG A 250 17.25 13.50 21.81
C ARG A 250 17.06 12.59 23.03
N GLN A 251 16.45 13.11 24.09
CA GLN A 251 16.21 12.35 25.32
C GLN A 251 15.26 11.17 25.08
N ILE A 252 14.27 11.33 24.20
CA ILE A 252 13.34 10.26 23.82
C ILE A 252 14.08 9.13 23.10
N ILE A 253 14.99 9.45 22.17
CA ILE A 253 15.76 8.45 21.44
C ILE A 253 16.76 7.75 22.37
N GLU A 254 17.48 8.50 23.23
CA GLU A 254 18.38 7.93 24.24
C GLU A 254 17.64 6.98 25.19
N PHE A 255 16.44 7.38 25.65
CA PHE A 255 15.58 6.52 26.46
C PHE A 255 15.10 5.27 25.69
N ALA A 256 14.77 5.40 24.41
CA ALA A 256 14.38 4.28 23.57
C ALA A 256 15.54 3.29 23.35
N ILE A 257 16.77 3.78 23.17
CA ILE A 257 18.00 2.97 23.12
C ILE A 257 18.18 2.22 24.43
N PHE A 258 18.08 2.92 25.57
CA PHE A 258 18.19 2.32 26.90
C PHE A 258 17.17 1.18 27.09
N VAL A 259 15.88 1.45 26.87
CA VAL A 259 14.82 0.43 26.98
C VAL A 259 15.08 -0.75 26.04
N SER A 260 15.51 -0.48 24.81
CA SER A 260 15.77 -1.53 23.80
C SER A 260 16.93 -2.46 24.20
N ARG A 261 17.95 -1.92 24.87
CA ARG A 261 19.06 -2.70 25.44
C ARG A 261 18.59 -3.56 26.61
N GLU A 262 17.78 -3.01 27.51
CA GLU A 262 17.23 -3.74 28.66
C GLU A 262 16.36 -4.95 28.24
N ILE A 263 15.63 -4.84 27.13
CA ILE A 263 14.83 -5.95 26.57
C ILE A 263 15.64 -6.90 25.67
N ASN A 264 16.96 -6.71 25.55
CA ASN A 264 17.87 -7.48 24.69
C ASN A 264 17.43 -7.57 23.22
N PHE A 265 16.85 -6.49 22.67
CA PHE A 265 16.35 -6.47 21.30
C PHE A 265 17.34 -5.75 20.38
N GLY A 266 18.48 -6.41 20.10
CA GLY A 266 19.65 -5.82 19.42
C GLY A 266 19.32 -5.06 18.12
N SER A 267 18.45 -5.61 17.28
CA SER A 267 18.07 -4.94 16.03
C SER A 267 17.37 -3.59 16.22
N LEU A 268 16.62 -3.42 17.32
CA LEU A 268 15.93 -2.16 17.61
C LEU A 268 16.91 -1.12 18.18
N VAL A 269 17.90 -1.59 18.96
CA VAL A 269 19.04 -0.77 19.42
C VAL A 269 19.77 -0.18 18.21
N GLU A 270 20.19 -1.01 17.25
CA GLU A 270 20.87 -0.56 16.04
C GLU A 270 20.07 0.49 15.26
N ARG A 271 18.74 0.32 15.17
CA ARG A 271 17.87 1.27 14.45
C ARG A 271 17.75 2.60 15.19
N PHE A 272 17.62 2.60 16.51
CA PHE A 272 17.57 3.84 17.28
C PHE A 272 18.93 4.55 17.32
N GLU A 273 20.03 3.81 17.41
CA GLU A 273 21.39 4.37 17.31
C GLU A 273 21.63 4.98 15.93
N GLY A 274 21.20 4.32 14.85
CA GLY A 274 21.26 4.89 13.50
C GLY A 274 20.48 6.20 13.36
N VAL A 275 19.27 6.29 13.95
CA VAL A 275 18.49 7.53 13.97
C VAL A 275 19.16 8.60 14.84
N TYR A 276 19.72 8.21 15.99
CA TYR A 276 20.46 9.12 16.87
C TYR A 276 21.65 9.74 16.15
N ASN A 277 22.47 8.91 15.50
CA ASN A 277 23.66 9.36 14.77
C ASN A 277 23.30 10.29 13.61
N LEU A 278 22.26 9.96 12.86
CA LEU A 278 21.76 10.78 11.76
C LEU A 278 21.29 12.17 12.22
N LEU A 279 20.58 12.25 13.35
CA LEU A 279 19.98 13.50 13.81
C LEU A 279 20.93 14.36 14.65
N PHE A 280 21.87 13.75 15.39
CA PHE A 280 22.63 14.45 16.43
C PHE A 280 24.15 14.34 16.30
N SER A 281 24.68 13.36 15.57
CA SER A 281 26.13 13.10 15.52
C SER A 281 26.78 13.47 14.19
N SER A 282 26.01 13.95 13.21
CA SER A 282 26.46 14.22 11.82
C SER A 282 27.10 13.02 11.08
N ASP A 283 27.22 11.87 11.72
CA ASP A 283 27.69 10.63 11.14
C ASP A 283 26.56 9.94 10.39
N SER A 284 26.58 10.07 9.06
CA SER A 284 25.79 9.23 8.16
C SER A 284 26.60 7.99 7.77
N THR A 285 26.74 7.04 8.68
CA THR A 285 27.39 5.74 8.41
C THR A 285 26.34 4.65 8.11
N GLY A 286 26.71 3.64 7.31
CA GLY A 286 25.87 2.46 7.03
C GLY A 286 24.68 2.68 6.08
N ASP A 287 23.55 2.01 6.37
CA ASP A 287 22.32 1.93 5.55
C ASP A 287 21.79 3.29 5.06
N VAL A 288 21.91 4.34 5.88
CA VAL A 288 21.33 5.66 5.56
C VAL A 288 22.08 6.34 4.42
N SER A 289 23.42 6.31 4.45
CA SER A 289 24.25 6.90 3.38
C SER A 289 24.01 6.17 2.05
N ALA A 290 23.92 4.83 2.09
CA ALA A 290 23.57 4.04 0.92
C ALA A 290 22.22 4.45 0.31
N ARG A 291 21.18 4.62 1.13
CA ARG A 291 19.85 5.08 0.65
C ARG A 291 19.88 6.48 0.07
N ILE A 292 20.58 7.42 0.71
CA ILE A 292 20.77 8.78 0.20
C ILE A 292 21.47 8.73 -1.16
N HIS A 293 22.51 7.91 -1.29
CA HIS A 293 23.20 7.71 -2.56
C HIS A 293 22.24 7.23 -3.67
N LEU A 294 21.39 6.22 -3.38
CA LEU A 294 20.38 5.73 -4.33
C LEU A 294 19.40 6.83 -4.76
N TYR A 295 18.87 7.64 -3.82
CA TYR A 295 18.03 8.77 -4.19
C TYR A 295 18.77 9.80 -5.07
N MET A 296 20.03 10.08 -4.75
CA MET A 296 20.84 11.05 -5.48
C MET A 296 21.16 10.60 -6.90
N ILE A 297 21.31 9.30 -7.17
CA ILE A 297 21.43 8.76 -8.53
C ILE A 297 20.21 9.21 -9.37
N SER A 298 19.01 8.91 -8.89
CA SER A 298 17.76 9.24 -9.58
C SER A 298 17.55 10.75 -9.74
N ILE A 299 17.84 11.53 -8.70
CA ILE A 299 17.76 13.01 -8.75
C ILE A 299 18.75 13.56 -9.79
N THR A 300 19.97 13.03 -9.84
CA THR A 300 20.99 13.49 -10.79
C THR A 300 20.55 13.22 -12.23
N HIS A 301 19.93 12.08 -12.50
CA HIS A 301 19.36 11.78 -13.81
C HIS A 301 18.24 12.74 -14.19
N PHE A 302 17.33 13.03 -13.24
CA PHE A 302 16.27 14.01 -13.45
C PHE A 302 16.83 15.41 -13.74
N LEU A 303 17.81 15.89 -12.97
CA LEU A 303 18.38 17.23 -13.17
C LEU A 303 19.09 17.37 -14.53
N LYS A 304 19.67 16.29 -15.06
CA LYS A 304 20.29 16.29 -16.39
C LYS A 304 19.25 16.31 -17.53
N ASN A 305 18.09 15.68 -17.32
CA ASN A 305 17.00 15.70 -18.30
C ASN A 305 15.63 15.75 -17.60
N PRO A 306 15.13 16.95 -17.23
CA PRO A 306 13.94 17.05 -16.39
C PRO A 306 12.65 16.54 -17.03
N LEU A 307 12.54 16.62 -18.36
CA LEU A 307 11.29 16.26 -19.06
C LEU A 307 11.17 14.76 -19.31
N LEU A 308 12.27 14.10 -19.69
CA LEU A 308 12.27 12.71 -20.14
C LEU A 308 13.12 11.78 -19.25
N GLY A 309 13.92 12.32 -18.33
CA GLY A 309 14.85 11.53 -17.52
C GLY A 309 15.83 10.75 -18.40
N LEU A 310 16.05 9.49 -18.04
CA LEU A 310 16.85 8.54 -18.82
C LEU A 310 16.25 8.19 -20.19
N MET A 311 14.96 8.45 -20.44
CA MET A 311 14.37 8.30 -21.79
C MET A 311 14.77 9.41 -22.77
N GLY A 312 15.57 10.39 -22.35
CA GLY A 312 16.08 11.44 -23.24
C GLY A 312 17.34 11.03 -24.02
N ILE A 313 17.71 11.82 -25.03
CA ILE A 313 18.90 11.61 -25.90
C ILE A 313 20.19 11.38 -25.09
N VAL A 314 20.36 12.08 -23.97
CA VAL A 314 21.54 11.95 -23.09
C VAL A 314 21.57 10.61 -22.33
N GLY A 315 20.41 10.02 -22.03
CA GLY A 315 20.32 8.68 -21.45
C GLY A 315 20.60 7.61 -22.49
N PHE A 316 20.02 7.74 -23.69
CA PHE A 316 20.26 6.84 -24.82
C PHE A 316 21.73 6.79 -25.27
N ASN A 317 22.37 7.95 -25.46
CA ASN A 317 23.78 8.00 -25.90
C ASN A 317 24.76 7.40 -24.87
N ARG A 318 24.39 7.32 -23.59
CA ARG A 318 25.21 6.70 -22.55
C ARG A 318 24.95 5.21 -22.39
N ILE A 319 23.73 4.74 -22.70
CA ILE A 319 23.39 3.30 -22.80
C ILE A 319 24.10 2.68 -24.02
N GLU A 320 24.20 3.41 -25.13
CA GLU A 320 24.88 2.95 -26.35
C GLU A 320 26.39 2.76 -26.16
N TYR A 321 27.07 3.65 -25.42
CA TYR A 321 28.51 3.56 -25.15
C TYR A 321 28.91 2.31 -24.33
N ILE A 322 28.02 1.82 -23.45
CA ILE A 322 28.26 0.64 -22.60
C ILE A 322 28.07 -0.66 -23.39
N ILE A 323 27.16 -0.68 -24.36
CA ILE A 323 26.90 -1.87 -25.20
C ILE A 323 28.09 -2.14 -26.14
N THR A 324 28.84 -1.10 -26.53
CA THR A 324 29.94 -1.22 -27.49
C THR A 324 31.31 -1.57 -26.90
N ASP A 325 31.59 -1.26 -25.63
CA ASP A 325 32.94 -1.42 -25.04
C ASP A 325 33.08 -2.55 -24.00
N ASP A 326 32.00 -3.16 -23.48
CA ASP A 326 32.08 -3.97 -22.24
C ASP A 326 31.52 -5.40 -22.31
N LEU A 327 31.54 -6.04 -23.49
CA LEU A 327 31.15 -7.45 -23.63
C LEU A 327 32.23 -8.46 -23.19
N LEU A 328 33.39 -8.01 -22.70
CA LEU A 328 34.52 -8.90 -22.35
C LEU A 328 34.97 -8.85 -20.89
N ASN A 329 34.58 -7.86 -20.07
CA ASN A 329 34.97 -7.80 -18.65
C ASN A 329 33.72 -7.68 -17.76
N ARG A 330 33.34 -8.80 -17.14
CA ARG A 330 32.27 -8.87 -16.15
C ARG A 330 32.68 -8.13 -14.86
N ASP A 331 32.49 -6.82 -14.81
CA ASP A 331 32.32 -6.07 -13.56
C ASP A 331 31.08 -5.17 -13.67
N TYR A 332 29.93 -5.73 -13.25
CA TYR A 332 28.59 -5.13 -13.22
C TYR A 332 28.50 -3.85 -12.34
N SER A 333 29.13 -2.75 -12.72
CA SER A 333 29.15 -1.52 -11.89
C SER A 333 28.83 -0.21 -12.62
N SER A 334 28.55 -0.22 -13.93
CA SER A 334 28.21 1.02 -14.66
C SER A 334 26.90 0.97 -15.44
N VAL A 335 26.02 0.00 -15.17
CA VAL A 335 24.68 0.01 -15.78
C VAL A 335 23.90 1.23 -15.26
N ILE A 336 23.52 2.11 -16.17
CA ILE A 336 22.84 3.38 -15.90
C ILE A 336 21.41 3.09 -15.46
N ALA A 337 21.26 2.68 -14.21
CA ALA A 337 19.99 2.47 -13.56
C ALA A 337 19.70 3.62 -12.60
N VAL A 338 18.43 3.94 -12.43
CA VAL A 338 17.98 4.76 -11.28
C VAL A 338 18.25 4.00 -9.98
N GLY A 339 18.18 4.69 -8.84
CA GLY A 339 18.58 4.15 -7.56
C GLY A 339 17.78 2.94 -7.04
N HIS A 340 16.61 2.63 -7.63
CA HIS A 340 15.76 1.52 -7.16
C HIS A 340 15.55 1.57 -5.65
N HIS A 341 15.11 2.73 -5.17
CA HIS A 341 14.72 2.87 -3.77
C HIS A 341 13.48 3.73 -3.54
N SER A 342 12.99 4.47 -4.53
CA SER A 342 11.84 5.35 -4.38
C SER A 342 11.04 5.37 -5.66
N ASP A 343 9.80 4.88 -5.63
CA ASP A 343 9.02 4.81 -6.86
C ASP A 343 8.79 6.17 -7.52
N ILE A 344 8.64 7.26 -6.76
CA ILE A 344 8.44 8.60 -7.33
C ILE A 344 9.75 9.21 -7.81
N ILE A 345 10.81 9.14 -7.01
CA ILE A 345 12.10 9.73 -7.38
C ILE A 345 12.70 8.94 -8.55
N ASP A 346 12.53 7.62 -8.58
CA ASP A 346 12.98 6.76 -9.66
C ASP A 346 12.13 6.96 -10.93
N LEU A 347 10.82 7.22 -10.80
CA LEU A 347 10.00 7.61 -11.95
C LEU A 347 10.43 8.96 -12.53
N LEU A 348 10.81 9.92 -11.68
CA LEU A 348 11.37 11.20 -12.09
C LEU A 348 12.73 11.05 -12.78
N GLY A 349 13.66 10.32 -12.16
CA GLY A 349 15.00 10.09 -12.71
C GLY A 349 14.97 9.30 -14.01
N GLY A 350 14.12 8.27 -14.06
CA GLY A 350 14.01 7.38 -15.21
C GLY A 350 13.24 8.00 -16.38
N ASN A 351 12.10 8.61 -16.09
CA ASN A 351 11.10 8.94 -17.12
C ASN A 351 10.69 10.41 -17.14
N GLY A 352 11.31 11.24 -16.30
CA GLY A 352 11.10 12.68 -16.23
C GLY A 352 9.72 13.12 -15.74
N LEU A 353 9.48 14.42 -15.84
CA LEU A 353 8.28 15.08 -15.36
C LEU A 353 7.03 14.63 -16.12
N ILE A 354 7.12 14.36 -17.43
CA ILE A 354 5.96 13.97 -18.25
C ILE A 354 5.32 12.70 -17.70
N THR A 355 6.13 11.68 -17.43
CA THR A 355 5.63 10.40 -16.92
C THR A 355 5.10 10.52 -15.50
N LEU A 356 5.75 11.33 -14.64
CA LEU A 356 5.22 11.62 -13.30
C LEU A 356 3.86 12.32 -13.39
N LEU A 357 3.69 13.31 -14.26
CA LEU A 357 2.42 14.02 -14.42
C LEU A 357 1.32 13.08 -14.92
N LEU A 358 1.60 12.22 -15.90
CA LEU A 358 0.64 11.21 -16.37
C LEU A 358 0.25 10.25 -15.23
N PHE A 359 1.24 9.75 -14.48
CA PHE A 359 1.01 8.92 -13.30
C PHE A 359 0.09 9.60 -12.28
N LEU A 360 0.39 10.85 -11.93
CA LEU A 360 -0.40 11.62 -10.97
C LEU A 360 -1.81 11.93 -11.51
N ILE A 361 -1.97 12.24 -12.79
CA ILE A 361 -3.28 12.49 -13.40
C ILE A 361 -4.17 11.25 -13.31
N VAL A 362 -3.65 10.08 -13.70
CA VAL A 362 -4.39 8.81 -13.64
C VAL A 362 -4.73 8.47 -12.18
N LEU A 363 -3.74 8.53 -11.29
CA LEU A 363 -3.89 8.17 -9.88
C LEU A 363 -4.86 9.10 -9.13
N VAL A 364 -4.65 10.42 -9.24
CA VAL A 364 -5.48 11.44 -8.58
C VAL A 364 -6.88 11.47 -9.20
N GLY A 365 -6.99 11.39 -10.53
CA GLY A 365 -8.28 11.33 -11.22
C GLY A 365 -9.14 10.16 -10.75
N PHE A 366 -8.53 8.98 -10.59
CA PHE A 366 -9.22 7.84 -10.00
C PHE A 366 -9.54 8.05 -8.51
N ALA A 367 -8.56 8.48 -7.70
CA ALA A 367 -8.76 8.70 -6.28
C ALA A 367 -9.94 9.65 -6.01
N LEU A 368 -10.04 10.74 -6.79
CA LEU A 368 -11.17 11.67 -6.75
C LEU A 368 -12.50 10.99 -7.12
N THR A 369 -12.49 10.13 -8.14
CA THR A 369 -13.68 9.36 -8.55
C THR A 369 -14.18 8.44 -7.43
N ILE A 370 -13.28 7.77 -6.70
CA ILE A 370 -13.63 6.95 -5.54
C ILE A 370 -14.08 7.81 -4.36
N VAL A 371 -13.36 8.88 -4.04
CA VAL A 371 -13.71 9.81 -2.96
C VAL A 371 -15.14 10.33 -3.16
N ARG A 372 -15.53 10.72 -4.39
CA ARG A 372 -16.88 11.18 -4.71
C ARG A 372 -17.96 10.13 -4.44
N LYS A 373 -17.64 8.84 -4.60
CA LYS A 373 -18.56 7.71 -4.33
C LYS A 373 -18.69 7.36 -2.85
N ILE A 374 -17.73 7.74 -2.01
CA ILE A 374 -17.79 7.52 -0.56
C ILE A 374 -18.80 8.48 0.07
N ARG A 375 -19.92 7.95 0.57
CA ARG A 375 -21.06 8.75 1.02
C ARG A 375 -20.79 9.66 2.22
N SER A 376 -19.90 9.27 3.14
CA SER A 376 -19.68 9.98 4.40
C SER A 376 -18.51 10.96 4.29
N LYS A 377 -18.73 12.25 4.61
CA LYS A 377 -17.67 13.29 4.64
C LYS A 377 -16.47 12.89 5.51
N ARG A 378 -16.73 12.26 6.67
CA ARG A 378 -15.67 11.77 7.57
C ARG A 378 -14.86 10.62 6.94
N MET A 379 -15.54 9.72 6.22
CA MET A 379 -14.88 8.61 5.52
C MET A 379 -14.07 9.10 4.32
N ARG A 380 -14.58 10.10 3.58
CA ARG A 380 -13.84 10.78 2.52
C ARG A 380 -12.54 11.38 3.04
N ALA A 381 -12.59 12.12 4.14
CA ALA A 381 -11.40 12.69 4.76
C ALA A 381 -10.41 11.59 5.20
N THR A 382 -10.90 10.49 5.77
CA THR A 382 -10.05 9.35 6.17
C THR A 382 -9.36 8.73 4.96
N TYR A 383 -10.10 8.46 3.88
CA TYR A 383 -9.54 7.89 2.65
C TYR A 383 -8.53 8.85 2.01
N PHE A 384 -8.78 10.16 2.05
CA PHE A 384 -7.84 11.16 1.55
C PHE A 384 -6.50 11.15 2.31
N VAL A 385 -6.53 10.96 3.64
CA VAL A 385 -5.30 10.76 4.43
C VAL A 385 -4.55 9.51 3.97
N ILE A 386 -5.25 8.41 3.68
CA ILE A 386 -4.62 7.17 3.16
C ILE A 386 -3.93 7.44 1.82
N ILE A 387 -4.60 8.15 0.90
CA ILE A 387 -4.01 8.49 -0.41
C ILE A 387 -2.80 9.41 -0.27
N ILE A 388 -2.85 10.43 0.59
CA ILE A 388 -1.69 11.30 0.84
C ILE A 388 -0.53 10.48 1.44
N ALA A 389 -0.80 9.66 2.44
CA ALA A 389 0.21 8.83 3.06
C ALA A 389 0.87 7.88 2.06
N PHE A 390 0.08 7.32 1.15
CA PHE A 390 0.56 6.48 0.06
C PHE A 390 1.48 7.24 -0.90
N LEU A 391 1.10 8.45 -1.32
CA LEU A 391 1.92 9.29 -2.18
C LEU A 391 3.23 9.69 -1.50
N VAL A 392 3.16 10.17 -0.25
CA VAL A 392 4.35 10.53 0.55
C VAL A 392 5.26 9.33 0.70
N TYR A 393 4.71 8.14 0.97
CA TYR A 393 5.48 6.93 1.10
C TYR A 393 6.17 6.53 -0.22
N GLY A 394 5.51 6.70 -1.36
CA GLY A 394 6.13 6.51 -2.68
C GLY A 394 7.32 7.43 -2.97
N ILE A 395 7.50 8.52 -2.23
CA ILE A 395 8.70 9.38 -2.30
C ILE A 395 9.89 8.72 -1.60
N PHE A 396 9.65 7.94 -0.56
CA PHE A 396 10.70 7.38 0.29
C PHE A 396 10.99 5.91 0.00
N ASP A 397 10.10 5.18 -0.68
CA ASP A 397 10.22 3.73 -0.79
C ASP A 397 9.39 3.17 -1.97
N HIS A 398 9.46 1.86 -2.19
CA HIS A 398 8.78 1.14 -3.28
C HIS A 398 7.32 0.79 -3.00
N ALA A 399 6.52 1.79 -2.65
CA ALA A 399 5.10 1.65 -2.33
C ALA A 399 4.19 1.40 -3.53
N LEU A 400 4.43 2.18 -4.59
CA LEU A 400 3.63 2.37 -5.79
C LEU A 400 3.86 1.28 -6.84
N SER A 401 4.85 0.43 -6.64
CA SER A 401 5.08 -0.79 -7.43
C SER A 401 4.49 -2.03 -6.78
N CYS A 402 3.99 -1.93 -5.55
CA CYS A 402 3.49 -3.06 -4.78
C CYS A 402 2.00 -3.36 -5.04
N LEU A 403 1.72 -4.51 -5.65
CA LEU A 403 0.35 -4.97 -5.94
C LEU A 403 -0.53 -5.06 -4.69
N ASP A 404 -0.01 -5.61 -3.59
CA ASP A 404 -0.78 -5.82 -2.36
C ASP A 404 -1.23 -4.48 -1.75
N VAL A 405 -0.33 -3.49 -1.78
CA VAL A 405 -0.60 -2.12 -1.32
C VAL A 405 -1.67 -1.48 -2.21
N SER A 406 -1.55 -1.60 -3.54
CA SER A 406 -2.54 -1.11 -4.50
C SER A 406 -3.92 -1.69 -4.24
N PHE A 407 -4.01 -3.01 -4.07
CA PHE A 407 -5.26 -3.70 -3.79
C PHE A 407 -5.89 -3.20 -2.47
N VAL A 408 -5.11 -3.11 -1.40
CA VAL A 408 -5.61 -2.64 -0.09
C VAL A 408 -6.13 -1.20 -0.20
N ILE A 409 -5.40 -0.31 -0.86
CA ILE A 409 -5.74 1.11 -0.94
C ILE A 409 -6.89 1.35 -1.92
N PHE A 410 -6.80 0.85 -3.14
CA PHE A 410 -7.71 1.26 -4.22
C PHE A 410 -8.94 0.38 -4.37
N ALA A 411 -8.85 -0.90 -4.01
CA ALA A 411 -9.98 -1.82 -4.10
C ALA A 411 -10.66 -2.03 -2.75
N PHE A 412 -9.90 -2.50 -1.76
CA PHE A 412 -10.48 -3.06 -0.54
C PHE A 412 -10.94 -1.98 0.46
N THR A 413 -10.07 -1.01 0.75
CA THR A 413 -10.37 0.10 1.66
C THR A 413 -11.64 0.86 1.29
N PRO A 414 -11.80 1.39 0.05
CA PRO A 414 -12.97 2.18 -0.29
C PRO A 414 -14.26 1.35 -0.29
N LEU A 415 -14.18 0.06 -0.64
CA LEU A 415 -15.30 -0.87 -0.51
C LEU A 415 -15.77 -0.99 0.95
N VAL A 416 -14.86 -1.33 1.87
CA VAL A 416 -15.19 -1.52 3.30
C VAL A 416 -15.65 -0.21 3.93
N MET A 417 -14.94 0.89 3.67
CA MET A 417 -15.30 2.23 4.17
C MET A 417 -16.71 2.65 3.74
N ASN A 418 -17.08 2.40 2.47
CA ASN A 418 -18.38 2.79 1.95
C ASN A 418 -19.53 1.90 2.45
N LYS A 419 -19.32 0.57 2.57
CA LYS A 419 -20.39 -0.38 2.86
C LYS A 419 -20.50 -0.75 4.35
N CYS A 420 -19.38 -0.97 5.02
CA CYS A 420 -19.35 -1.39 6.43
C CYS A 420 -19.54 -0.21 7.38
N PHE A 421 -18.83 0.90 7.17
CA PHE A 421 -18.80 1.99 8.15
C PHE A 421 -19.99 2.96 8.03
N ALA A 422 -20.69 2.98 6.88
CA ALA A 422 -21.89 3.82 6.68
C ALA A 422 -23.13 3.39 7.51
N TYR A 423 -23.05 2.29 8.28
CA TYR A 423 -24.20 1.70 8.97
C TYR A 423 -24.83 2.57 10.06
N LYS A 424 -24.06 3.45 10.71
CA LYS A 424 -24.49 4.07 11.97
C LYS A 424 -25.62 5.12 11.81
N ARG A 425 -25.85 5.68 10.61
CA ARG A 425 -26.84 6.76 10.41
C ARG A 425 -28.29 6.28 10.27
N ARG A 426 -28.56 5.13 9.64
CA ARG A 426 -29.95 4.75 9.31
C ARG A 426 -30.81 4.37 10.53
N LYS A 427 -30.22 3.80 11.59
CA LYS A 427 -30.99 3.44 12.80
C LYS A 427 -31.30 4.64 13.70
N VAL A 428 -30.44 5.66 13.74
CA VAL A 428 -30.69 6.87 14.54
C VAL A 428 -31.79 7.72 13.92
N VAL A 429 -31.80 7.87 12.59
CA VAL A 429 -32.86 8.59 11.89
C VAL A 429 -34.21 7.87 12.01
N LYS A 430 -34.26 6.54 11.85
CA LYS A 430 -35.52 5.80 12.08
C LYS A 430 -36.04 5.93 13.52
N LYS A 431 -35.17 5.93 14.53
CA LYS A 431 -35.61 6.17 15.92
C LYS A 431 -36.05 7.61 16.15
N ALA A 432 -35.43 8.61 15.51
CA ALA A 432 -35.82 10.01 15.65
C ALA A 432 -37.14 10.31 14.92
N VAL A 433 -37.37 9.74 13.74
CA VAL A 433 -38.63 9.87 12.99
C VAL A 433 -39.77 9.19 13.75
N VAL A 434 -39.57 7.97 14.26
CA VAL A 434 -40.59 7.30 15.10
C VAL A 434 -40.84 8.05 16.41
N LYS A 435 -39.84 8.72 16.99
CA LYS A 435 -40.04 9.51 18.22
C LYS A 435 -40.77 10.84 17.95
N ASN A 436 -40.60 11.42 16.77
CA ASN A 436 -41.30 12.65 16.37
C ASN A 436 -42.73 12.37 15.85
N GLU A 437 -42.99 11.23 15.22
CA GLU A 437 -44.36 10.80 14.83
C GLU A 437 -45.23 10.44 16.04
N ILE A 438 -44.63 10.02 17.16
CA ILE A 438 -45.36 9.75 18.42
C ILE A 438 -45.69 11.05 19.20
N GLN A 439 -45.04 12.18 18.88
CA GLN A 439 -45.26 13.46 19.57
C GLN A 439 -46.25 14.41 18.87
N SER A 440 -46.87 14.02 17.77
CA SER A 440 -47.76 14.90 16.99
C SER A 440 -49.20 14.40 16.82
N VAL A 441 -49.75 13.63 17.76
CA VAL A 441 -51.20 13.37 17.82
C VAL A 441 -51.80 14.27 18.91
N PRO A 442 -52.32 15.46 18.58
CA PRO A 442 -53.28 16.10 19.46
C PRO A 442 -54.57 15.28 19.41
N TYR A 443 -54.90 14.64 20.53
CA TYR A 443 -56.28 14.25 20.82
C TYR A 443 -57.10 15.53 20.95
N SER A 444 -57.86 15.89 19.92
CA SER A 444 -59.03 16.76 20.06
C SER A 444 -60.27 15.86 20.00
N ALA A 445 -60.90 15.68 21.15
CA ALA A 445 -62.27 15.17 21.29
C ALA A 445 -63.28 16.27 20.95
#